data_AF-A0A560DMU5-F1
#
_entry.id   AF-A0A560DMU5-F1
#
_cell.length_a   1.000
_cell.length_b   1.000
_cell.length_c   1.000
_cell.angle_alpha   90.00
_cell.angle_beta   90.00
_cell.angle_gamma   90.00
#
_symmetry.space_group_name_H-M   'P 1'
#
loop_
_entity.id
_entity.type
_entity.pdbx_description
1 polymer ?
#
loop_
_entity_poly.entity_id
_entity_poly.type
_entity_poly.pdbx_seq_one_letter_code
_entity_poly.pdbx_strand_id
1 'polypeptide(L)'
;MLQQSRAEQVLQDASTKASASLRAACQPGEVMTPPARMAAVRKRLDTMLEGVKSVRAALEDFYATLNDEQKAQFEAIGPRRTS
;
A
#
# COMPACT_ATOMS: atom_id res chain seq x y z
N MET A 1 -18.57 -3.96 -15.49
CA MET A 1 -18.68 -4.52 -14.12
C MET A 1 -17.57 -5.53 -13.81
N LEU A 2 -17.35 -6.58 -14.62
CA LEU A 2 -16.27 -7.58 -14.39
C LEU A 2 -14.84 -7.00 -14.31
N GLN A 3 -14.54 -5.94 -15.07
CA GLN A 3 -13.22 -5.28 -15.04
C GLN A 3 -13.00 -4.51 -13.72
N GLN A 4 -14.04 -3.85 -13.22
CA GLN A 4 -13.99 -3.09 -11.97
C GLN A 4 -13.77 -4.02 -10.77
N SER A 5 -14.51 -5.13 -10.69
CA SER A 5 -14.35 -6.09 -9.59
C SER A 5 -12.98 -6.77 -9.57
N ARG A 6 -12.38 -7.00 -10.74
CA ARG A 6 -11.00 -7.51 -10.83
C ARG A 6 -9.99 -6.48 -10.36
N ALA A 7 -10.11 -5.22 -10.77
CA ALA A 7 -9.18 -4.17 -10.36
C ALA A 7 -9.27 -3.90 -8.84
N GLU A 8 -10.48 -3.99 -8.27
CA GLU A 8 -10.69 -3.93 -6.82
C GLU A 8 -9.97 -5.07 -6.09
N GLN A 9 -10.10 -6.31 -6.57
CA GLN A 9 -9.39 -7.47 -6.01
C GLN A 9 -7.86 -7.28 -6.05
N VAL A 10 -7.33 -6.79 -7.16
CA VAL A 10 -5.89 -6.50 -7.29
C VAL A 10 -5.44 -5.44 -6.26
N LEU A 11 -6.24 -4.40 -6.04
CA LEU A 11 -5.97 -3.39 -5.02
C LEU A 11 -6.00 -3.97 -3.60
N GLN A 12 -6.97 -4.84 -3.29
CA GLN A 12 -7.06 -5.54 -2.01
C GLN A 12 -5.85 -6.47 -1.78
N ASP A 13 -5.46 -7.24 -2.80
CA ASP A 13 -4.32 -8.15 -2.74
C ASP A 13 -3.00 -7.38 -2.59
N ALA A 14 -2.80 -6.30 -3.35
CA ALA A 14 -1.63 -5.44 -3.24
C ALA A 14 -1.50 -4.85 -1.83
N SER A 15 -2.61 -4.34 -1.29
CA SER A 15 -2.67 -3.79 0.07
C SER A 15 -2.36 -4.85 1.13
N THR A 16 -2.94 -6.05 0.99
CA THR A 16 -2.72 -7.16 1.90
C THR A 16 -1.27 -7.63 1.88
N LYS A 17 -0.69 -7.81 0.68
CA LYS A 17 0.70 -8.21 0.49
C LYS A 17 1.68 -7.17 1.03
N ALA A 18 1.43 -5.88 0.78
CA ALA A 18 2.24 -4.79 1.31
C ALA A 18 2.23 -4.81 2.85
N SER A 19 1.04 -4.95 3.46
CA SER A 19 0.91 -5.01 4.91
C SER A 19 1.63 -6.22 5.52
N ALA A 20 1.52 -7.40 4.92
CA ALA A 20 2.17 -8.62 5.38
C ALA A 20 3.70 -8.51 5.27
N SER A 21 4.19 -7.97 4.15
CA SER A 21 5.62 -7.75 3.92
C SER A 21 6.20 -6.75 4.93
N LEU A 22 5.49 -5.65 5.20
CA LEU A 22 5.89 -4.68 6.19
C LEU A 22 5.91 -5.28 7.61
N ARG A 23 4.89 -6.05 7.98
CA ARG A 23 4.86 -6.79 9.27
C ARG A 23 6.05 -7.73 9.41
N ALA A 24 6.43 -8.42 8.34
CA ALA A 24 7.59 -9.31 8.35
C ALA A 24 8.92 -8.53 8.49
N ALA A 25 9.06 -7.39 7.80
CA ALA A 25 10.27 -6.55 7.90
C ALA A 25 10.41 -5.83 9.25
N CYS A 26 9.30 -5.53 9.92
CA CYS A 26 9.25 -4.81 11.20
C CYS A 26 9.29 -5.69 12.44
N GLN A 27 9.49 -7.02 12.31
CA GLN A 27 9.62 -7.89 13.48
C GLN A 27 10.70 -7.38 14.45
N PRO A 28 10.45 -7.44 15.78
CA PRO A 28 11.46 -7.08 16.77
C PRO A 28 12.68 -7.96 16.56
N GLY A 29 13.85 -7.33 16.39
CA GLY A 29 15.11 -8.04 16.28
C GLY A 29 15.68 -8.34 17.66
N GLU A 30 16.43 -9.43 17.73
CA GLU A 30 17.34 -9.77 18.82
C GLU A 30 18.37 -8.65 19.07
N VAL A 31 19.18 -8.72 20.13
CA VAL A 31 20.22 -7.70 20.39
C VAL A 31 21.15 -7.58 19.18
N MET A 32 21.13 -6.42 18.51
CA MET A 32 21.86 -6.18 17.27
C MET A 32 23.07 -5.25 17.50
N THR A 33 24.18 -5.53 16.82
CA THR A 33 25.28 -4.57 16.70
C THR A 33 24.82 -3.32 15.93
N PRO A 34 25.46 -2.15 16.10
CA PRO A 34 25.06 -0.93 15.40
C PRO A 34 24.95 -1.06 13.86
N PRO A 35 25.91 -1.70 13.15
CA PRO A 35 25.77 -1.92 11.71
C PRO A 35 24.58 -2.81 11.33
N ALA A 36 24.32 -3.87 12.11
CA ALA A 36 23.19 -4.77 11.85
C ALA A 36 21.84 -4.05 12.03
N ARG A 37 21.74 -3.11 12.99
CA ARG A 37 20.57 -2.23 13.14
C ARG A 37 20.32 -1.38 11.90
N MET A 38 21.38 -0.80 11.31
CA MET A 38 21.25 0.02 10.09
C MET A 38 20.80 -0.81 8.89
N ALA A 39 21.32 -2.03 8.73
CA ALA A 39 20.87 -2.95 7.69
C ALA A 39 19.38 -3.31 7.83
N ALA A 40 18.91 -3.55 9.06
CA ALA A 40 17.50 -3.80 9.33
C ALA A 40 16.60 -2.59 9.03
N VAL A 41 17.03 -1.38 9.39
CA VAL A 41 16.32 -0.13 9.05
C VAL A 41 16.23 0.04 7.53
N ARG A 42 17.33 -0.16 6.79
CA ARG A 42 17.34 -0.09 5.32
C ARG A 42 16.32 -1.07 4.72
N LYS A 43 16.36 -2.34 5.14
CA LYS A 43 15.40 -3.36 4.68
C LYS A 43 13.93 -2.94 4.92
N ARG A 44 13.63 -2.33 6.07
CA ARG A 44 12.28 -1.83 6.38
C ARG A 44 11.86 -0.71 5.43
N LEU A 45 12.74 0.26 5.19
CA LEU A 45 12.47 1.37 4.27
C LEU A 45 12.28 0.89 2.83
N ASP A 46 13.12 -0.03 2.36
CA ASP A 46 12.99 -0.63 1.03
C ASP A 46 11.65 -1.37 0.90
N THR A 47 11.27 -2.15 1.92
CA THR A 47 9.97 -2.86 1.96
C THR A 47 8.79 -1.89 1.94
N MET A 48 8.87 -0.79 2.69
CA MET A 48 7.84 0.25 2.68
C MET A 48 7.72 0.90 1.30
N LEU A 49 8.84 1.24 0.67
CA LEU A 49 8.85 1.88 -0.65
C LEU A 49 8.22 0.97 -1.71
N GLU A 50 8.58 -0.31 -1.74
CA GLU A 50 7.98 -1.27 -2.67
C GLU A 50 6.50 -1.49 -2.39
N GLY A 51 6.09 -1.51 -1.12
CA GLY A 51 4.68 -1.56 -0.73
C GLY A 51 3.89 -0.36 -1.27
N VAL A 52 4.41 0.86 -1.09
CA VAL A 52 3.78 2.10 -1.59
C VAL A 52 3.67 2.08 -3.11
N LYS A 53 4.72 1.69 -3.83
CA LYS A 53 4.69 1.58 -5.30
C LYS A 53 3.63 0.58 -5.77
N SER A 54 3.57 -0.59 -5.13
CA SER A 54 2.61 -1.64 -5.48
C SER A 54 1.15 -1.21 -5.24
N VAL A 55 0.87 -0.60 -4.09
CA VAL A 55 -0.49 -0.13 -3.77
C VAL A 55 -0.90 1.03 -4.67
N ARG A 56 0.02 1.97 -4.96
CA ARG A 56 -0.23 3.08 -5.88
C ARG A 56 -0.61 2.59 -7.27
N ALA A 57 0.15 1.65 -7.84
CA ALA A 57 -0.14 1.12 -9.17
C ALA A 57 -1.53 0.46 -9.22
N ALA A 58 -1.84 -0.41 -8.26
CA ALA A 58 -3.15 -1.07 -8.19
C ALA A 58 -4.30 -0.07 -7.97
N LEU A 59 -4.07 1.00 -7.21
CA LEU A 59 -5.05 2.05 -6.98
C LEU A 59 -5.33 2.85 -8.25
N GLU A 60 -4.29 3.21 -9.01
CA GLU A 60 -4.43 3.92 -10.29
C GLU A 60 -5.24 3.08 -11.29
N ASP A 61 -4.95 1.78 -11.38
CA ASP A 61 -5.70 0.84 -12.23
C ASP A 61 -7.16 0.73 -11.80
N PHE A 62 -7.45 0.61 -10.50
CA PHE A 62 -8.83 0.60 -9.99
C PHE A 62 -9.56 1.91 -10.27
N TYR A 63 -8.94 3.05 -9.96
CA TYR A 63 -9.53 4.38 -10.14
C TYR A 63 -9.84 4.67 -11.62
N ALA A 64 -9.04 4.14 -12.55
CA ALA A 64 -9.30 4.23 -13.99
C ALA A 64 -10.56 3.46 -14.44
N THR A 65 -11.01 2.46 -13.67
CA THR A 65 -12.25 1.72 -13.98
C THR A 65 -13.53 2.40 -13.49
N LEU A 66 -13.41 3.44 -12.65
CA LEU A 66 -14.55 4.11 -12.03
C LEU A 66 -15.20 5.13 -12.98
N ASN A 67 -16.52 5.26 -12.89
CA ASN A 67 -17.25 6.39 -13.46
C ASN A 67 -17.16 7.64 -12.56
N ASP A 68 -17.67 8.78 -13.03
CA ASP A 68 -17.53 10.06 -12.33
C ASP A 68 -18.23 10.08 -10.96
N GLU A 69 -19.40 9.45 -10.85
CA GLU A 69 -20.13 9.35 -9.58
C GLU A 69 -19.35 8.50 -8.56
N GLN A 70 -18.79 7.37 -9.01
CA GLN A 70 -17.96 6.49 -8.18
C GLN A 70 -16.65 7.18 -7.75
N LYS A 71 -16.02 7.97 -8.63
CA LYS A 71 -14.82 8.76 -8.29
C LYS A 71 -15.13 9.80 -7.22
N ALA A 72 -16.23 10.54 -7.36
CA ALA A 72 -16.66 11.51 -6.37
C ALA A 72 -16.91 10.86 -4.99
N GLN A 73 -17.54 9.69 -4.97
CA GLN A 73 -17.73 8.92 -3.73
C GLN A 73 -16.39 8.45 -3.15
N PHE A 74 -15.48 7.95 -3.98
CA PHE A 74 -14.16 7.47 -3.56
C PHE A 74 -13.31 8.59 -2.93
N GLU A 75 -13.31 9.78 -3.52
CA GLU A 75 -12.58 10.95 -3.00
C GLU A 75 -13.12 11.45 -1.66
N ALA A 76 -14.41 11.23 -1.39
CA ALA A 76 -15.04 11.56 -0.13
C ALA A 76 -14.62 10.64 1.04
N ILE A 77 -13.99 9.49 0.77
CA ILE A 77 -13.48 8.56 1.81
C ILE A 77 -12.28 9.18 2.56
N GLY A 78 -11.53 10.09 1.93
CA GLY A 78 -10.39 10.76 2.55
C GLY A 78 -10.80 11.75 3.66
N PRO A 79 -9.86 12.18 4.52
CA PRO A 79 -10.12 13.27 5.45
C PRO A 79 -10.72 14.45 4.70
N ARG A 80 -11.84 15.01 5.17
CA ARG A 80 -12.43 16.22 4.56
C ARG A 80 -11.32 17.26 4.47
N ARG A 81 -10.94 17.65 3.24
CA ARG A 81 -10.04 18.77 3.02
C ARG A 81 -10.80 20.02 3.44
N THR A 82 -10.73 20.36 4.73
CA THR A 82 -11.16 21.67 5.22
C THR A 82 -10.09 22.66 4.78
N SER A 83 -10.32 23.29 3.63
CA SER A 83 -9.67 24.55 3.27
C SER A 83 -10.25 25.69 4.10
#